data_AF-A0A139L4K8-F1
#
_entry.id   AF-A0A139L4K8-F1
#
_cell.length_a   1.000
_cell.length_b   1.000
_cell.length_c   1.000
_cell.angle_alpha   90.00
_cell.angle_beta   90.00
_cell.angle_gamma   90.00
#
_symmetry.space_group_name_H-M   'P 1'
#
loop_
_entity.id
_entity.type
_entity.pdbx_description
1 polymer ?
#
loop_
_entity_poly.entity_id
_entity_poly.type
_entity_poly.pdbx_seq_one_letter_code
_entity_poly.pdbx_strand_id
1 'polypeptide(L)'
;MKRLFISLLLLIPVMTFAGCSDGNDGPQTNLPETPGNPGNDNDDNDNSGTVTPGNGKILIAYFSRWGNTNYSADVDASTGASIIVDKGTHRGTTEVVARYIQTAVGGDLHLIETSDPYPTEFDDVRDQNHAEQAAGTLPELKNYIENIDQYDIVFIGYPNWALDVPQAIRSFLSSYDLSSKTVVPFCTNDGYGAGRTYNSVREEATGANILEGIAIEASNVPSAESQVQNWLERIGIEREDPQGASIRITAGGHTFTGEWLDTPLANEIRGMFPLTATLGRYGGREYYGSMPQRPTHTEEGQLRFENGDITYCPSNNTIAIFYAKADDPDMGQLTMRIIPIGKVTSDLAPFNEMDSRLEFTFDN
;
A
#
# COMPACT_ATOMS: atom_id res chain seq x y z
N MET A 1 -27.10 -65.93 6.83
CA MET A 1 -26.16 -67.01 6.46
C MET A 1 -24.87 -66.37 5.95
N LYS A 2 -23.79 -67.16 5.95
CA LYS A 2 -22.38 -66.81 6.13
C LYS A 2 -21.73 -65.89 5.06
N ARG A 3 -20.65 -65.25 5.54
CA ARG A 3 -19.59 -64.46 4.89
C ARG A 3 -18.80 -65.23 3.80
N LEU A 4 -17.89 -64.51 3.13
CA LEU A 4 -16.59 -64.88 2.47
C LEU A 4 -16.55 -64.43 0.99
N PHE A 5 -15.46 -63.95 0.37
CA PHE A 5 -14.14 -63.41 0.74
C PHE A 5 -13.52 -62.82 -0.55
N ILE A 6 -12.50 -61.98 -0.36
CA ILE A 6 -11.62 -61.27 -1.32
C ILE A 6 -10.96 -62.18 -2.39
N SER A 7 -10.70 -61.66 -3.60
CA SER A 7 -9.47 -61.97 -4.36
C SER A 7 -9.11 -60.90 -5.40
N LEU A 8 -7.85 -60.47 -5.28
CA LEU A 8 -7.03 -59.56 -6.09
C LEU A 8 -6.53 -60.28 -7.34
N LEU A 9 -6.52 -59.66 -8.52
CA LEU A 9 -5.63 -60.09 -9.62
C LEU A 9 -5.24 -58.92 -10.53
N LEU A 10 -3.95 -58.60 -10.55
CA LEU A 10 -3.27 -57.77 -11.54
C LEU A 10 -3.27 -58.45 -12.92
N LEU A 11 -3.41 -57.68 -14.00
CA LEU A 11 -2.86 -58.05 -15.31
C LEU A 11 -2.52 -56.80 -16.14
N ILE A 12 -1.23 -56.63 -16.40
CA ILE A 12 -0.63 -55.74 -17.41
C ILE A 12 -0.52 -56.53 -18.72
N PRO A 13 -0.69 -55.89 -19.89
CA PRO A 13 0.19 -56.24 -21.01
C PRO A 13 0.80 -55.02 -21.74
N VAL A 14 1.87 -55.37 -22.44
CA VAL A 14 2.99 -54.60 -22.97
C VAL A 14 2.73 -54.07 -24.39
N MET A 15 3.43 -52.99 -24.74
CA MET A 15 3.55 -52.34 -26.06
C MET A 15 3.78 -53.28 -27.25
N THR A 16 3.31 -52.88 -28.43
CA THR A 16 4.01 -53.12 -29.71
C THR A 16 3.88 -51.92 -30.67
N PHE A 17 4.97 -51.63 -31.38
CA PHE A 17 5.16 -50.64 -32.44
C PHE A 17 4.94 -51.28 -33.83
N ALA A 18 4.35 -50.53 -34.77
CA ALA A 18 4.56 -50.53 -36.25
C ALA A 18 3.45 -49.61 -36.85
N GLY A 19 3.61 -48.73 -37.85
CA GLY A 19 4.65 -48.49 -38.85
C GLY A 19 4.00 -48.34 -40.24
N CYS A 20 4.22 -47.18 -40.91
CA CYS A 20 4.00 -46.84 -42.34
C CYS A 20 2.55 -46.68 -42.84
N SER A 21 2.22 -45.93 -43.91
CA SER A 21 2.78 -44.82 -44.70
C SER A 21 1.68 -44.38 -45.72
N ASP A 22 2.00 -43.39 -46.55
CA ASP A 22 1.28 -42.87 -47.73
C ASP A 22 0.12 -41.89 -47.54
N GLY A 23 0.34 -40.71 -48.12
CA GLY A 23 -0.55 -39.55 -48.08
C GLY A 23 -1.36 -39.37 -49.35
N ASN A 24 -2.20 -38.32 -49.33
CA ASN A 24 -2.46 -37.45 -50.47
C ASN A 24 -3.18 -36.16 -50.01
N ASP A 25 -2.47 -35.04 -50.18
CA ASP A 25 -2.89 -33.66 -50.50
C ASP A 25 -4.26 -33.09 -50.07
N GLY A 26 -4.18 -32.11 -49.16
CA GLY A 26 -5.14 -31.02 -48.98
C GLY A 26 -4.37 -29.74 -48.56
N PRO A 27 -4.77 -28.54 -49.02
CA PRO A 27 -3.91 -27.36 -49.05
C PRO A 27 -3.57 -26.83 -47.66
N GLN A 28 -2.30 -26.51 -47.44
CA GLN A 28 -1.81 -25.88 -46.21
C GLN A 28 -2.48 -24.51 -45.99
N THR A 29 -3.32 -24.42 -44.98
CA THR A 29 -3.57 -23.16 -44.28
C THR A 29 -2.33 -22.85 -43.46
N ASN A 30 -1.50 -21.94 -43.96
CA ASN A 30 -0.41 -21.33 -43.20
C ASN A 30 -1.00 -20.74 -41.91
N LEU A 31 -0.68 -21.35 -40.78
CA LEU A 31 -0.76 -20.70 -39.48
C LEU A 31 0.19 -19.50 -39.52
N PRO A 32 -0.27 -18.26 -39.26
CA PRO A 32 0.65 -17.17 -39.02
C PRO A 32 1.44 -17.46 -37.76
N GLU A 33 2.76 -17.40 -37.89
CA GLU A 33 3.68 -17.28 -36.77
C GLU A 33 3.28 -16.10 -35.88
N THR A 34 3.53 -16.26 -34.58
CA THR A 34 3.57 -15.24 -33.53
C THR A 34 3.70 -13.80 -34.07
N PRO A 35 2.82 -12.86 -33.68
CA PRO A 35 3.02 -11.46 -34.01
C PRO A 35 4.36 -11.01 -33.42
N GLY A 36 5.26 -10.63 -34.32
CA GLY A 36 6.53 -10.04 -34.00
C GLY A 36 6.37 -8.75 -33.20
N ASN A 37 7.30 -8.58 -32.28
CA ASN A 37 7.73 -7.33 -31.69
C ASN A 37 7.72 -6.18 -32.73
N PRO A 38 6.89 -5.13 -32.59
CA PRO A 38 7.13 -3.88 -33.29
C PRO A 38 8.29 -3.19 -32.59
N GLY A 39 9.36 -2.94 -33.36
CA GLY A 39 10.56 -2.30 -32.88
C GLY A 39 10.29 -0.93 -32.26
N ASN A 40 10.97 -0.69 -31.15
CA ASN A 40 12.02 0.33 -31.01
C ASN A 40 11.92 1.54 -31.96
N ASP A 41 10.90 2.37 -31.78
CA ASP A 41 11.04 3.80 -32.03
C ASP A 41 11.59 4.42 -30.74
N ASN A 42 12.90 4.67 -30.77
CA ASN A 42 13.57 5.54 -29.81
C ASN A 42 13.02 6.95 -30.00
N ASP A 43 12.03 7.33 -29.21
CA ASP A 43 11.91 8.69 -28.72
C ASP A 43 12.32 8.67 -27.25
N ASP A 44 13.64 8.77 -27.06
CA ASP A 44 14.27 9.12 -25.79
C ASP A 44 13.72 10.48 -25.34
N ASN A 45 12.67 10.44 -24.53
CA ASN A 45 12.43 11.49 -23.56
C ASN A 45 12.30 10.84 -22.19
N ASP A 46 13.41 10.25 -21.78
CA ASP A 46 13.70 9.77 -20.44
C ASP A 46 13.78 10.99 -19.52
N ASN A 47 12.62 11.56 -19.19
CA ASN A 47 12.47 12.41 -18.02
C ASN A 47 11.91 11.53 -16.90
N SER A 48 12.72 10.58 -16.43
CA SER A 48 12.63 10.05 -15.07
C SER A 48 13.07 11.17 -14.11
N GLY A 49 12.28 12.24 -14.09
CA GLY A 49 12.26 13.18 -12.99
C GLY A 49 11.48 12.49 -11.89
N THR A 50 12.14 12.19 -10.78
CA THR A 50 11.46 11.85 -9.53
C THR A 50 10.35 12.88 -9.32
N VAL A 51 9.09 12.43 -9.35
CA VAL A 51 7.94 13.29 -9.02
C VAL A 51 7.88 13.37 -7.50
N THR A 52 8.82 14.14 -6.93
CA THR A 52 8.64 14.63 -5.57
C THR A 52 7.36 15.45 -5.58
N PRO A 53 6.35 15.12 -4.77
CA PRO A 53 5.20 15.99 -4.61
C PRO A 53 5.72 17.40 -4.37
N GLY A 54 5.21 18.39 -5.11
CA GLY A 54 5.39 19.77 -4.69
C GLY A 54 4.76 19.94 -3.31
N ASN A 55 4.92 21.10 -2.68
CA ASN A 55 4.25 21.43 -1.41
C ASN A 55 2.70 21.29 -1.42
N GLY A 56 2.07 20.72 -2.45
CA GLY A 56 0.64 20.42 -2.55
C GLY A 56 0.29 18.98 -2.14
N LYS A 57 -1.00 18.79 -1.83
CA LYS A 57 -1.50 17.59 -1.17
C LYS A 57 -1.71 16.43 -2.15
N ILE A 58 -1.79 15.22 -1.61
CA ILE A 58 -2.19 14.01 -2.35
C ILE A 58 -3.68 13.76 -2.12
N LEU A 59 -4.43 13.57 -3.21
CA LEU A 59 -5.79 13.05 -3.19
C LEU A 59 -5.79 11.60 -3.64
N ILE A 60 -6.50 10.74 -2.91
CA ILE A 60 -6.73 9.34 -3.28
C ILE A 60 -8.23 9.15 -3.47
N ALA A 61 -8.69 9.44 -4.69
CA ALA A 61 -10.09 9.26 -5.08
C ALA A 61 -10.31 7.86 -5.63
N TYR A 62 -11.32 7.14 -5.15
CA TYR A 62 -11.59 5.77 -5.60
C TYR A 62 -13.07 5.47 -5.68
N PHE A 63 -13.46 4.68 -6.69
CA PHE A 63 -14.75 4.04 -6.78
C PHE A 63 -14.64 2.57 -6.34
N SER A 64 -15.62 2.12 -5.56
CA SER A 64 -15.73 0.74 -5.09
C SER A 64 -17.20 0.33 -5.06
N ARG A 65 -17.48 -0.95 -5.33
CA ARG A 65 -18.83 -1.50 -5.20
C ARG A 65 -19.32 -1.41 -3.75
N TRP A 66 -18.46 -1.72 -2.79
CA TRP A 66 -18.72 -1.38 -1.39
C TRP A 66 -18.72 0.14 -1.22
N GLY A 67 -19.80 0.70 -0.66
CA GLY A 67 -20.05 2.15 -0.59
C GLY A 67 -20.98 2.67 -1.69
N ASN A 68 -21.10 1.96 -2.82
CA ASN A 68 -22.01 2.31 -3.92
C ASN A 68 -23.15 1.29 -4.11
N THR A 69 -23.32 0.36 -3.17
CA THR A 69 -24.38 -0.66 -3.20
C THR A 69 -24.94 -0.82 -1.78
N ASN A 70 -26.26 -0.90 -1.67
CA ASN A 70 -26.96 -1.07 -0.39
C ASN A 70 -26.99 -2.54 0.05
N TYR A 71 -25.85 -3.08 0.49
CA TYR A 71 -25.81 -4.42 1.05
C TYR A 71 -26.53 -4.52 2.40
N SER A 72 -27.07 -5.71 2.69
CA SER A 72 -27.48 -6.06 4.05
C SER A 72 -26.24 -6.25 4.94
N ALA A 73 -26.42 -6.12 6.26
CA ALA A 73 -25.34 -6.30 7.23
C ALA A 73 -24.74 -7.72 7.23
N ASP A 74 -25.50 -8.71 6.76
CA ASP A 74 -25.13 -10.13 6.74
C ASP A 74 -24.59 -10.59 5.37
N VAL A 75 -24.24 -9.65 4.46
CA VAL A 75 -23.72 -10.03 3.15
C VAL A 75 -22.43 -10.83 3.29
N ASP A 76 -22.38 -11.99 2.62
CA ASP A 76 -21.21 -12.85 2.64
C ASP A 76 -20.13 -12.32 1.68
N ALA A 77 -19.04 -11.82 2.25
CA ALA A 77 -17.87 -11.35 1.51
C ALA A 77 -17.25 -12.43 0.60
N SER A 78 -17.51 -13.72 0.83
CA SER A 78 -17.05 -14.79 -0.06
C SER A 78 -17.83 -14.89 -1.37
N THR A 79 -19.03 -14.29 -1.43
CA THR A 79 -19.92 -14.29 -2.61
C THR A 79 -20.07 -12.91 -3.26
N GLY A 80 -19.77 -11.84 -2.51
CA GLY A 80 -19.82 -10.47 -3.01
C GLY A 80 -18.60 -10.13 -3.87
N ALA A 81 -18.76 -10.18 -5.20
CA ALA A 81 -17.72 -9.73 -6.12
C ALA A 81 -17.21 -8.33 -5.72
N SER A 82 -15.88 -8.21 -5.56
CA SER A 82 -15.19 -6.98 -5.12
C SER A 82 -15.40 -6.55 -3.65
N ILE A 83 -15.84 -7.44 -2.75
CA ILE A 83 -15.94 -7.20 -1.29
C ILE A 83 -15.00 -8.16 -0.55
N ILE A 84 -14.28 -7.65 0.45
CA ILE A 84 -13.44 -8.45 1.35
C ILE A 84 -13.66 -8.04 2.80
N VAL A 85 -13.26 -8.91 3.73
CA VAL A 85 -13.17 -8.58 5.17
C VAL A 85 -11.73 -8.21 5.49
N ASP A 86 -11.49 -6.91 5.72
CA ASP A 86 -10.21 -6.36 6.14
C ASP A 86 -10.29 -6.00 7.63
N LYS A 87 -9.49 -6.68 8.46
CA LYS A 87 -9.45 -6.49 9.93
C LYS A 87 -10.84 -6.50 10.60
N GLY A 88 -11.72 -7.39 10.15
CA GLY A 88 -13.09 -7.54 10.67
C GLY A 88 -14.11 -6.52 10.14
N THR A 89 -13.73 -5.69 9.15
CA THR A 89 -14.61 -4.71 8.50
C THR A 89 -14.80 -5.08 7.03
N HIS A 90 -16.05 -5.07 6.55
CA HIS A 90 -16.34 -5.21 5.13
C HIS A 90 -15.86 -3.99 4.35
N ARG A 91 -15.13 -4.23 3.27
CA ARG A 91 -14.55 -3.22 2.40
C ARG A 91 -14.55 -3.66 0.95
N GLY A 92 -14.48 -2.70 0.05
CA GLY A 92 -14.20 -3.00 -1.34
C GLY A 92 -12.74 -3.33 -1.58
N THR A 93 -12.45 -4.16 -2.57
CA THR A 93 -11.06 -4.44 -2.98
C THR A 93 -10.30 -3.16 -3.36
N THR A 94 -10.92 -2.27 -4.13
CA THR A 94 -10.32 -0.97 -4.51
C THR A 94 -10.09 -0.08 -3.29
N GLU A 95 -10.99 -0.09 -2.30
CA GLU A 95 -10.80 0.67 -1.05
C GLU A 95 -9.55 0.21 -0.31
N VAL A 96 -9.31 -1.10 -0.23
CA VAL A 96 -8.14 -1.63 0.46
C VAL A 96 -6.84 -1.20 -0.24
N VAL A 97 -6.80 -1.22 -1.58
CA VAL A 97 -5.65 -0.68 -2.33
C VAL A 97 -5.47 0.83 -2.09
N ALA A 98 -6.56 1.60 -2.10
CA ALA A 98 -6.52 3.04 -1.79
C ALA A 98 -5.92 3.31 -0.39
N ARG A 99 -6.22 2.43 0.59
CA ARG A 99 -5.68 2.53 1.94
C ARG A 99 -4.22 2.10 2.03
N TYR A 100 -3.75 1.15 1.23
CA TYR A 100 -2.31 0.87 1.13
C TYR A 100 -1.55 2.08 0.57
N ILE A 101 -2.10 2.74 -0.46
CA ILE A 101 -1.54 4.00 -0.97
C ILE A 101 -1.53 5.05 0.13
N GLN A 102 -2.65 5.27 0.83
CA GLN A 102 -2.71 6.25 1.92
C GLN A 102 -1.70 5.93 3.05
N THR A 103 -1.57 4.66 3.39
CA THR A 103 -0.62 4.23 4.43
C THR A 103 0.80 4.52 4.00
N ALA A 104 1.14 4.23 2.74
CA ALA A 104 2.47 4.48 2.19
C ALA A 104 2.79 5.97 2.10
N VAL A 105 1.93 6.78 1.45
CA VAL A 105 2.29 8.16 1.03
C VAL A 105 1.45 9.25 1.70
N GLY A 106 0.51 8.90 2.57
CA GLY A 106 -0.43 9.85 3.18
C GLY A 106 -1.54 10.27 2.20
N GLY A 107 -2.09 11.45 2.41
CA GLY A 107 -3.13 12.02 1.53
C GLY A 107 -4.57 11.79 1.97
N ASP A 108 -5.46 12.54 1.33
CA ASP A 108 -6.89 12.55 1.64
C ASP A 108 -7.60 11.45 0.85
N LEU A 109 -8.29 10.53 1.56
CA LEU A 109 -9.13 9.51 0.92
C LEU A 109 -10.48 10.10 0.56
N HIS A 110 -10.93 9.84 -0.67
CA HIS A 110 -12.25 10.23 -1.16
C HIS A 110 -12.92 9.05 -1.87
N LEU A 111 -14.02 8.56 -1.29
CA LEU A 111 -14.89 7.59 -1.97
C LEU A 111 -15.74 8.34 -3.00
N ILE A 112 -15.62 7.95 -4.26
CA ILE A 112 -16.49 8.40 -5.35
C ILE A 112 -17.81 7.64 -5.20
N GLU A 113 -18.84 8.35 -4.76
CA GLU A 113 -20.19 7.84 -4.55
C GLU A 113 -21.16 8.35 -5.63
N THR A 114 -21.91 7.45 -6.25
CA THR A 114 -23.07 7.82 -7.07
C THR A 114 -24.24 8.23 -6.18
N SER A 115 -25.06 9.19 -6.65
CA SER A 115 -26.29 9.60 -5.95
C SER A 115 -27.28 8.45 -5.84
N ASP A 116 -27.43 7.69 -6.93
CA ASP A 116 -28.21 6.45 -6.96
C ASP A 116 -27.29 5.23 -6.80
N PRO A 117 -27.52 4.37 -5.80
CA PRO A 117 -26.69 3.19 -5.57
C PRO A 117 -26.92 2.12 -6.64
N TYR A 118 -25.86 1.40 -6.98
CA TYR A 118 -25.91 0.21 -7.83
C TYR A 118 -26.66 -0.95 -7.16
N PRO A 119 -27.32 -1.82 -7.94
CA PRO A 119 -27.99 -3.03 -7.46
C PRO A 119 -27.10 -3.98 -6.64
N THR A 120 -27.73 -4.74 -5.74
CA THR A 120 -27.07 -5.80 -4.95
C THR A 120 -26.76 -7.05 -5.76
N GLU A 121 -27.59 -7.40 -6.74
CA GLU A 121 -27.35 -8.57 -7.59
C GLU A 121 -26.27 -8.27 -8.63
N PHE A 122 -25.30 -9.19 -8.75
CA PHE A 122 -24.16 -8.98 -9.64
C PHE A 122 -24.56 -8.89 -11.11
N ASP A 123 -25.51 -9.73 -11.55
CA ASP A 123 -26.01 -9.71 -12.92
C ASP A 123 -26.69 -8.36 -13.26
N ASP A 124 -27.43 -7.79 -12.31
CA ASP A 124 -28.06 -6.47 -12.49
C ASP A 124 -27.02 -5.34 -12.59
N VAL A 125 -25.95 -5.40 -11.78
CA VAL A 125 -24.82 -4.46 -11.89
C VAL A 125 -24.12 -4.59 -13.23
N ARG A 126 -23.90 -5.83 -13.69
CA ARG A 126 -23.32 -6.08 -15.01
C ARG A 126 -24.19 -5.47 -16.09
N ASP A 127 -25.50 -5.73 -16.07
CA ASP A 127 -26.43 -5.26 -17.10
C ASP A 127 -26.55 -3.73 -17.08
N GLN A 128 -26.60 -3.11 -15.90
CA GLN A 128 -26.56 -1.66 -15.74
C GLN A 128 -25.25 -1.06 -16.28
N ASN A 129 -24.09 -1.62 -15.94
CA ASN A 129 -22.80 -1.14 -16.45
C ASN A 129 -22.74 -1.18 -18.00
N HIS A 130 -23.21 -2.26 -18.62
CA HIS A 130 -23.25 -2.34 -20.09
C HIS A 130 -24.20 -1.29 -20.70
N ALA A 131 -25.35 -1.05 -20.07
CA ALA A 131 -26.29 -0.03 -20.53
C ALA A 131 -25.69 1.38 -20.40
N GLU A 132 -25.06 1.70 -19.26
CA GLU A 132 -24.39 2.98 -19.02
C GLU A 132 -23.24 3.20 -20.00
N GLN A 133 -22.38 2.19 -20.23
CA GLN A 133 -21.29 2.27 -21.20
C GLN A 133 -21.78 2.45 -22.64
N ALA A 134 -22.80 1.69 -23.06
CA ALA A 134 -23.34 1.80 -24.42
C ALA A 134 -24.01 3.15 -24.69
N ALA A 135 -24.63 3.75 -23.66
CA ALA A 135 -25.28 5.05 -23.76
C ALA A 135 -24.34 6.25 -23.50
N GLY A 136 -23.14 6.01 -22.95
CA GLY A 136 -22.28 7.09 -22.45
C GLY A 136 -22.91 7.84 -21.27
N THR A 137 -23.73 7.16 -20.47
CA THR A 137 -24.38 7.75 -19.29
C THR A 137 -23.32 8.12 -18.27
N LEU A 138 -23.32 9.36 -17.79
CA LEU A 138 -22.52 9.82 -16.65
C LEU A 138 -23.43 9.90 -15.41
N PRO A 139 -23.36 8.92 -14.48
CA PRO A 139 -24.16 8.97 -13.25
C PRO A 139 -23.85 10.22 -12.42
N GLU A 140 -24.88 10.79 -11.78
CA GLU A 140 -24.70 11.89 -10.85
C GLU A 140 -23.91 11.44 -9.62
N LEU A 141 -22.95 12.26 -9.18
CA LEU A 141 -22.17 12.00 -7.97
C LEU A 141 -22.80 12.69 -6.77
N LYS A 142 -22.73 12.01 -5.62
CA LYS A 142 -23.31 12.45 -4.36
C LYS A 142 -22.51 13.55 -3.68
N ASN A 143 -21.18 13.49 -3.78
CA ASN A 143 -20.25 14.39 -3.10
C ASN A 143 -19.20 14.92 -4.09
N TYR A 144 -18.78 16.17 -3.90
CA TYR A 144 -17.76 16.83 -4.71
C TYR A 144 -16.66 17.41 -3.81
N ILE A 145 -15.46 17.52 -4.37
CA ILE A 145 -14.29 18.09 -3.73
C ILE A 145 -14.32 19.60 -3.96
N GLU A 146 -14.53 20.36 -2.89
CA GLU A 146 -14.71 21.82 -2.97
C GLU A 146 -13.49 22.55 -3.54
N ASN A 147 -12.28 22.06 -3.23
CA ASN A 147 -11.03 22.68 -3.66
C ASN A 147 -10.09 21.62 -4.22
N ILE A 148 -10.28 21.25 -5.50
CA ILE A 148 -9.40 20.30 -6.20
C ILE A 148 -8.01 20.90 -6.49
N ASP A 149 -7.89 22.23 -6.50
CA ASP A 149 -6.66 22.94 -6.82
C ASP A 149 -5.55 22.75 -5.79
N GLN A 150 -5.91 22.41 -4.54
CA GLN A 150 -4.93 22.14 -3.47
C GLN A 150 -4.12 20.85 -3.67
N TYR A 151 -4.55 19.98 -4.60
CA TYR A 151 -3.90 18.70 -4.83
C TYR A 151 -3.01 18.74 -6.08
N ASP A 152 -1.78 18.30 -5.92
CA ASP A 152 -0.81 18.17 -7.01
C ASP A 152 -0.84 16.77 -7.62
N ILE A 153 -1.11 15.77 -6.79
CA ILE A 153 -1.20 14.36 -7.17
C ILE A 153 -2.61 13.85 -6.88
N VAL A 154 -3.24 13.24 -7.88
CA VAL A 154 -4.55 12.62 -7.78
C VAL A 154 -4.47 11.16 -8.19
N PHE A 155 -4.54 10.26 -7.22
CA PHE A 155 -4.77 8.85 -7.49
C PHE A 155 -6.24 8.62 -7.85
N ILE A 156 -6.48 7.79 -8.88
CA ILE A 156 -7.82 7.44 -9.37
C ILE A 156 -7.99 5.92 -9.35
N GLY A 157 -8.74 5.43 -8.37
CA GLY A 157 -8.96 4.01 -8.11
C GLY A 157 -10.28 3.48 -8.63
N TYR A 158 -10.30 2.30 -9.25
CA TYR A 158 -11.55 1.67 -9.70
C TYR A 158 -11.45 0.15 -9.90
N PRO A 159 -12.55 -0.60 -9.83
CA PRO A 159 -12.60 -1.93 -10.42
C PRO A 159 -12.60 -1.84 -11.96
N ASN A 160 -11.97 -2.79 -12.64
CA ASN A 160 -12.14 -2.99 -14.08
C ASN A 160 -13.52 -3.60 -14.35
N TRP A 161 -14.42 -2.82 -14.95
CA TRP A 161 -15.77 -3.25 -15.32
C TRP A 161 -15.91 -3.35 -16.84
N ALA A 162 -16.03 -4.58 -17.34
CA ALA A 162 -16.11 -4.87 -18.77
C ALA A 162 -14.94 -4.29 -19.59
N LEU A 163 -13.71 -4.48 -19.09
CA LEU A 163 -12.44 -4.01 -19.68
C LEU A 163 -12.24 -2.49 -19.67
N ASP A 164 -13.10 -1.73 -18.99
CA ASP A 164 -13.05 -0.28 -18.93
C ASP A 164 -13.37 0.27 -17.51
N VAL A 165 -13.23 1.58 -17.33
CA VAL A 165 -13.59 2.27 -16.08
C VAL A 165 -15.12 2.28 -15.90
N PRO A 166 -15.64 2.16 -14.66
CA PRO A 166 -17.05 2.44 -14.36
C PRO A 166 -17.40 3.87 -14.77
N GLN A 167 -18.64 4.11 -15.22
CA GLN A 167 -19.05 5.44 -15.67
C GLN A 167 -18.98 6.51 -14.57
N ALA A 168 -19.12 6.13 -13.29
CA ALA A 168 -18.89 7.02 -12.15
C ALA A 168 -17.48 7.64 -12.13
N ILE A 169 -16.46 6.92 -12.63
CA ILE A 169 -15.10 7.48 -12.78
C ILE A 169 -15.08 8.55 -13.87
N ARG A 170 -15.79 8.35 -14.99
CA ARG A 170 -15.91 9.37 -16.04
C ARG A 170 -16.66 10.59 -15.53
N SER A 171 -17.73 10.41 -14.74
CA SER A 171 -18.41 11.51 -14.05
C SER A 171 -17.44 12.31 -13.16
N PHE A 172 -16.60 11.61 -12.38
CA PHE A 172 -15.63 12.27 -11.50
C PHE A 172 -14.59 13.04 -12.30
N LEU A 173 -13.93 12.41 -13.28
CA LEU A 173 -12.87 13.04 -14.06
C LEU A 173 -13.38 14.23 -14.87
N SER A 174 -14.59 14.15 -15.43
CA SER A 174 -15.21 15.26 -16.17
C SER A 174 -15.69 16.43 -15.28
N SER A 175 -15.76 16.23 -13.96
CA SER A 175 -16.18 17.26 -13.00
C SER A 175 -15.06 18.23 -12.60
N TYR A 176 -13.80 17.93 -12.92
CA TYR A 176 -12.64 18.73 -12.49
C TYR A 176 -11.67 19.00 -13.63
N ASP A 177 -11.03 20.18 -13.59
CA ASP A 177 -9.85 20.44 -14.39
C ASP A 177 -8.63 19.83 -13.69
N LEU A 178 -8.06 18.78 -14.29
CA LEU A 178 -6.85 18.12 -13.81
C LEU A 178 -5.60 18.56 -14.57
N SER A 179 -5.71 19.60 -15.41
CA SER A 179 -4.58 20.14 -16.16
C SER A 179 -3.42 20.49 -15.22
N SER A 180 -2.20 20.14 -15.63
CA SER A 180 -0.96 20.33 -14.86
C SER A 180 -0.85 19.54 -13.56
N LYS A 181 -1.86 18.74 -13.18
CA LYS A 181 -1.76 17.80 -12.05
C LYS A 181 -1.12 16.50 -12.50
N THR A 182 -0.56 15.77 -11.55
CA THR A 182 -0.17 14.37 -11.75
C THR A 182 -1.36 13.47 -11.45
N VAL A 183 -1.74 12.62 -12.40
CA VAL A 183 -2.85 11.66 -12.22
C VAL A 183 -2.30 10.24 -12.30
N VAL A 184 -2.69 9.41 -11.33
CA VAL A 184 -2.15 8.05 -11.17
C VAL A 184 -3.29 7.05 -11.09
N PRO A 185 -3.58 6.29 -12.16
CA PRO A 185 -4.65 5.30 -12.11
C PRO A 185 -4.22 4.07 -11.31
N PHE A 186 -5.15 3.44 -10.60
CA PHE A 186 -4.96 2.09 -10.06
C PHE A 186 -6.25 1.30 -10.20
N CYS A 187 -6.16 0.01 -10.50
CA CYS A 187 -7.33 -0.82 -10.68
C CYS A 187 -7.28 -2.16 -9.95
N THR A 188 -8.46 -2.61 -9.52
CA THR A 188 -8.65 -4.01 -9.13
C THR A 188 -9.39 -4.75 -10.24
N ASN A 189 -9.09 -6.03 -10.42
CA ASN A 189 -9.66 -6.83 -11.51
C ASN A 189 -9.81 -8.30 -11.10
N ASP A 190 -10.43 -9.11 -11.95
CA ASP A 190 -10.61 -10.55 -11.72
C ASP A 190 -9.97 -11.39 -12.84
N GLY A 191 -8.68 -11.09 -13.13
CA GLY A 191 -7.85 -11.82 -14.11
C GLY A 191 -7.69 -11.15 -15.48
N TYR A 192 -8.32 -10.01 -15.71
CA TYR A 192 -8.26 -9.28 -16.99
C TYR A 192 -7.22 -8.14 -17.02
N GLY A 193 -6.50 -7.94 -15.92
CA GLY A 193 -5.58 -6.81 -15.75
C GLY A 193 -6.30 -5.46 -15.89
N ALA A 194 -5.60 -4.46 -16.42
CA ALA A 194 -6.14 -3.11 -16.57
C ALA A 194 -7.11 -2.92 -17.76
N GLY A 195 -7.16 -3.85 -18.72
CA GLY A 195 -7.94 -3.65 -19.96
C GLY A 195 -7.57 -2.34 -20.66
N ARG A 196 -8.57 -1.56 -21.11
CA ARG A 196 -8.37 -0.20 -21.66
C ARG A 196 -8.45 0.91 -20.61
N THR A 197 -8.62 0.57 -19.33
CA THR A 197 -8.98 1.56 -18.30
C THR A 197 -7.99 2.72 -18.20
N TYR A 198 -6.68 2.46 -18.26
CA TYR A 198 -5.65 3.50 -18.21
C TYR A 198 -5.72 4.45 -19.41
N ASN A 199 -6.11 3.95 -20.58
CA ASN A 199 -6.33 4.79 -21.76
C ASN A 199 -7.56 5.68 -21.56
N SER A 200 -8.65 5.13 -21.01
CA SER A 200 -9.83 5.92 -20.67
C SER A 200 -9.52 7.02 -19.65
N VAL A 201 -8.73 6.74 -18.60
CA VAL A 201 -8.30 7.80 -17.66
C VAL A 201 -7.50 8.89 -18.36
N ARG A 202 -6.58 8.52 -19.27
CA ARG A 202 -5.79 9.48 -20.05
C ARG A 202 -6.64 10.34 -20.99
N GLU A 203 -7.67 9.76 -21.60
CA GLU A 203 -8.61 10.46 -22.47
C GLU A 203 -9.43 11.49 -21.68
N GLU A 204 -9.92 11.12 -20.49
CA GLU A 204 -10.76 11.99 -19.65
C GLU A 204 -9.94 13.07 -18.92
N ALA A 205 -8.76 12.73 -18.39
CA ALA A 205 -7.88 13.66 -17.68
C ALA A 205 -6.94 14.41 -18.64
N THR A 206 -7.51 15.03 -19.68
CA THR A 206 -6.75 15.76 -20.69
C THR A 206 -5.94 16.90 -20.05
N GLY A 207 -4.65 16.99 -20.38
CA GLY A 207 -3.74 18.03 -19.87
C GLY A 207 -3.07 17.68 -18.54
N ALA A 208 -3.43 16.57 -17.90
CA ALA A 208 -2.72 16.04 -16.73
C ALA A 208 -1.45 15.27 -17.15
N ASN A 209 -0.49 15.19 -16.24
CA ASN A 209 0.64 14.27 -16.33
C ASN A 209 0.20 12.89 -15.81
N ILE A 210 -0.03 11.94 -16.71
CA ILE A 210 -0.49 10.59 -16.33
C ILE A 210 0.72 9.68 -16.05
N LEU A 211 0.85 9.21 -14.81
CA LEU A 211 1.87 8.21 -14.46
C LEU A 211 1.39 6.77 -14.71
N GLU A 212 2.32 5.83 -14.63
CA GLU A 212 2.01 4.41 -14.74
C GLU A 212 1.14 3.92 -13.58
N GLY A 213 0.04 3.24 -13.92
CA GLY A 213 -0.86 2.66 -12.95
C GLY A 213 -0.56 1.21 -12.54
N ILE A 214 -1.15 0.77 -11.44
CA ILE A 214 -1.07 -0.62 -10.96
C ILE A 214 -2.41 -1.36 -11.10
N ALA A 215 -2.36 -2.61 -11.58
CA ALA A 215 -3.51 -3.50 -11.67
C ALA A 215 -3.31 -4.68 -10.72
N ILE A 216 -4.26 -4.90 -9.81
CA ILE A 216 -4.17 -5.95 -8.78
C ILE A 216 -5.39 -6.85 -8.88
N GLU A 217 -5.18 -8.16 -9.02
CA GLU A 217 -6.29 -9.11 -8.96
C GLU A 217 -6.95 -9.09 -7.58
N ALA A 218 -8.29 -9.12 -7.54
CA ALA A 218 -9.08 -9.03 -6.31
C ALA A 218 -8.67 -10.07 -5.26
N SER A 219 -8.31 -11.27 -5.72
CA SER A 219 -7.79 -12.36 -4.89
C SER A 219 -6.44 -12.05 -4.21
N ASN A 220 -5.63 -11.19 -4.82
CA ASN A 220 -4.30 -10.82 -4.33
C ASN A 220 -4.31 -9.55 -3.46
N VAL A 221 -5.38 -8.76 -3.51
CA VAL A 221 -5.51 -7.51 -2.75
C VAL A 221 -5.18 -7.67 -1.26
N PRO A 222 -5.66 -8.71 -0.52
CA PRO A 222 -5.38 -8.85 0.91
C PRO A 222 -3.88 -8.91 1.28
N SER A 223 -3.01 -9.25 0.33
CA SER A 223 -1.55 -9.37 0.52
C SER A 223 -0.76 -8.40 -0.36
N ALA A 224 -1.41 -7.41 -0.98
CA ALA A 224 -0.78 -6.57 -2.00
C ALA A 224 -0.04 -5.33 -1.45
N GLU A 225 0.03 -5.14 -0.13
CA GLU A 225 0.63 -3.95 0.49
C GLU A 225 2.07 -3.69 0.00
N SER A 226 2.95 -4.68 0.05
CA SER A 226 4.33 -4.54 -0.45
C SER A 226 4.40 -4.33 -1.96
N GLN A 227 3.44 -4.88 -2.72
CA GLN A 227 3.37 -4.66 -4.16
C GLN A 227 3.01 -3.20 -4.47
N VAL A 228 2.07 -2.63 -3.72
CA VAL A 228 1.69 -1.21 -3.83
C VAL A 228 2.86 -0.32 -3.45
N GLN A 229 3.56 -0.61 -2.36
CA GLN A 229 4.74 0.15 -1.94
C GLN A 229 5.83 0.16 -3.04
N ASN A 230 6.22 -1.01 -3.54
CA ASN A 230 7.24 -1.11 -4.60
C ASN A 230 6.84 -0.37 -5.88
N TRP A 231 5.54 -0.34 -6.20
CA TRP A 231 5.03 0.41 -7.34
C TRP A 231 5.15 1.92 -7.14
N LEU A 232 4.79 2.43 -5.96
CA LEU A 232 4.89 3.84 -5.59
C LEU A 232 6.35 4.33 -5.69
N GLU A 233 7.30 3.57 -5.13
CA GLU A 233 8.74 3.83 -5.24
C GLU A 233 9.19 3.89 -6.72
N ARG A 234 8.73 2.94 -7.53
CA ARG A 234 9.11 2.85 -8.94
C ARG A 234 8.58 4.01 -9.79
N ILE A 235 7.41 4.55 -9.47
CA ILE A 235 6.86 5.74 -10.14
C ILE A 235 7.34 7.06 -9.50
N GLY A 236 8.26 6.97 -8.53
CA GLY A 236 8.86 8.12 -7.85
C GLY A 236 7.90 8.88 -6.94
N ILE A 237 6.78 8.27 -6.52
CA ILE A 237 5.90 8.83 -5.49
C ILE A 237 6.29 8.20 -4.16
N GLU A 238 7.04 8.96 -3.40
CA GLU A 238 7.39 8.61 -2.04
C GLU A 238 6.58 9.48 -1.09
N ARG A 239 6.43 9.01 0.15
CA ARG A 239 5.88 9.87 1.18
C ARG A 239 6.81 11.06 1.32
N GLU A 240 6.24 12.26 1.25
CA GLU A 240 6.90 13.42 1.84
C GLU A 240 6.73 13.27 3.36
N ASP A 241 7.52 12.39 3.97
CA ASP A 241 7.71 12.44 5.41
C ASP A 241 8.28 13.84 5.65
N PRO A 242 7.59 14.72 6.40
CA PRO A 242 8.06 16.09 6.59
C PRO A 242 9.50 15.97 7.06
N GLN A 243 10.44 16.39 6.20
CA GLN A 243 11.84 16.03 6.32
C GLN A 243 12.27 16.22 7.76
N GLY A 244 12.44 15.10 8.46
CA GLY A 244 12.89 15.08 9.83
C GLY A 244 11.93 14.67 10.95
N ALA A 245 10.67 14.31 10.71
CA ALA A 245 9.78 13.94 11.81
C ALA A 245 9.66 12.43 12.09
N SER A 246 9.93 11.51 11.16
CA SER A 246 9.76 10.06 11.38
C SER A 246 11.05 9.36 11.80
N ILE A 247 10.91 8.28 12.58
CA ILE A 247 12.01 7.35 12.88
C ILE A 247 11.54 5.91 12.64
N ARG A 248 12.37 5.13 11.95
CA ARG A 248 12.25 3.67 11.87
C ARG A 248 13.34 3.02 12.71
N ILE A 249 12.95 2.12 13.60
CA ILE A 249 13.86 1.41 14.49
C ILE A 249 13.75 -0.08 14.23
N THR A 250 14.86 -0.75 13.96
CA THR A 250 14.89 -2.21 13.78
C THR A 250 15.80 -2.86 14.82
N ALA A 251 15.30 -3.89 15.49
CA ALA A 251 16.05 -4.65 16.49
C ALA A 251 15.40 -6.02 16.74
N GLY A 252 16.21 -7.07 16.86
CA GLY A 252 15.72 -8.41 17.21
C GLY A 252 14.64 -8.98 16.28
N GLY A 253 14.63 -8.59 15.00
CA GLY A 253 13.60 -8.99 14.03
C GLY A 253 12.30 -8.17 14.09
N HIS A 254 12.21 -7.19 14.99
CA HIS A 254 11.09 -6.26 15.07
C HIS A 254 11.40 -4.94 14.37
N THR A 255 10.36 -4.31 13.83
CA THR A 255 10.40 -2.94 13.31
C THR A 255 9.43 -2.10 14.12
N PHE A 256 9.90 -0.95 14.57
CA PHE A 256 9.14 0.05 15.30
C PHE A 256 9.13 1.35 14.51
N THR A 257 8.06 2.11 14.62
CA THR A 257 7.92 3.46 14.06
C THR A 257 7.81 4.47 15.19
N GLY A 258 8.29 5.67 14.95
CA GLY A 258 8.22 6.76 15.90
C GLY A 258 8.35 8.10 15.22
N GLU A 259 8.49 9.13 16.04
CA GLU A 259 8.69 10.50 15.62
C GLU A 259 9.91 11.15 16.29
N TRP A 260 10.68 11.96 15.56
CA TRP A 260 11.67 12.87 16.13
C TRP A 260 10.98 14.11 16.69
N LEU A 261 11.52 14.64 17.78
CA LEU A 261 11.21 16.00 18.21
C LEU A 261 11.95 17.00 17.32
N ASP A 262 11.34 18.15 17.07
CA ASP A 262 12.02 19.26 16.40
C ASP A 262 12.84 20.08 17.41
N THR A 263 13.99 19.55 17.80
CA THR A 263 14.97 20.24 18.66
C THR A 263 16.36 20.22 18.02
N PRO A 264 17.25 21.18 18.32
CA PRO A 264 18.62 21.18 17.78
C PRO A 264 19.38 19.87 18.03
N LEU A 265 19.22 19.28 19.22
CA LEU A 265 19.86 18.00 19.56
C LEU A 265 19.26 16.83 18.76
N ALA A 266 17.92 16.75 18.67
CA ALA A 266 17.26 15.70 17.90
C ALA A 266 17.64 15.79 16.42
N ASN A 267 17.65 17.00 15.86
CA ASN A 267 18.08 17.27 14.49
C ASN A 267 19.56 16.87 14.26
N GLU A 268 20.46 17.12 15.22
CA GLU A 268 21.86 16.70 15.12
C GLU A 268 22.01 15.18 15.17
N ILE A 269 21.33 14.49 16.11
CA ILE A 269 21.38 13.03 16.23
C ILE A 269 20.78 12.37 14.99
N ARG A 270 19.67 12.91 14.46
CA ARG A 270 19.06 12.47 13.20
C ARG A 270 20.05 12.58 12.03
N GLY A 271 20.90 13.61 12.02
CA GLY A 271 21.98 13.76 11.03
C GLY A 271 23.07 12.67 11.10
N MET A 272 23.08 11.81 12.12
CA MET A 272 24.03 10.70 12.26
C MET A 272 23.52 9.41 11.60
N PHE A 273 22.40 9.45 10.87
CA PHE A 273 21.69 8.27 10.40
C PHE A 273 22.24 7.74 9.05
N PRO A 274 22.16 6.42 8.78
CA PRO A 274 21.67 5.38 9.69
C PRO A 274 22.61 5.17 10.88
N LEU A 275 22.01 5.10 12.08
CA LEU A 275 22.73 4.97 13.33
C LEU A 275 22.52 3.56 13.89
N THR A 276 23.62 2.81 14.04
CA THR A 276 23.57 1.49 14.66
C THR A 276 24.24 1.53 16.04
N ALA A 277 23.55 1.02 17.06
CA ALA A 277 24.05 0.94 18.42
C ALA A 277 23.63 -0.36 19.11
N THR A 278 24.55 -0.98 19.84
CA THR A 278 24.20 -2.10 20.72
C THR A 278 23.59 -1.58 22.02
N LEU A 279 22.30 -1.87 22.24
CA LEU A 279 21.58 -1.46 23.44
C LEU A 279 21.34 -2.67 24.36
N GLY A 280 21.43 -2.43 25.67
CA GLY A 280 21.12 -3.39 26.72
C GLY A 280 19.88 -3.00 27.50
N ARG A 281 19.08 -4.00 27.90
CA ARG A 281 17.90 -3.81 28.74
C ARG A 281 18.31 -3.43 30.16
N TYR A 282 17.64 -2.44 30.74
CA TYR A 282 17.84 -2.04 32.13
C TYR A 282 16.53 -1.74 32.84
N GLY A 283 16.46 -2.15 34.12
CA GLY A 283 15.33 -1.90 35.01
C GLY A 283 13.98 -2.47 34.55
N GLY A 284 13.94 -3.25 33.45
CA GLY A 284 12.70 -3.63 32.77
C GLY A 284 11.90 -2.43 32.27
N ARG A 285 12.56 -1.32 31.94
CA ARG A 285 11.94 -0.07 31.49
C ARG A 285 12.60 0.54 30.26
N GLU A 286 13.86 0.24 29.99
CA GLU A 286 14.61 0.88 28.93
C GLU A 286 15.57 -0.08 28.23
N TYR A 287 15.86 0.23 26.97
CA TYR A 287 17.04 -0.23 26.26
C TYR A 287 17.98 0.96 26.06
N TYR A 288 19.22 0.86 26.49
CA TYR A 288 20.19 1.95 26.38
C TYR A 288 21.58 1.46 25.97
N GLY A 289 22.38 2.35 25.37
CA GLY A 289 23.72 2.03 24.90
C GLY A 289 24.49 3.24 24.42
N SER A 290 25.80 3.07 24.23
CA SER A 290 26.70 4.17 23.86
C SER A 290 26.45 4.66 22.44
N MET A 291 26.47 5.97 22.27
CA MET A 291 26.50 6.62 20.97
C MET A 291 27.92 6.56 20.36
N PRO A 292 28.06 6.36 19.04
CA PRO A 292 29.37 6.32 18.37
C PRO A 292 30.06 7.68 18.39
N GLN A 293 29.28 8.77 18.34
CA GLN A 293 29.74 10.14 18.40
C GLN A 293 28.94 10.90 19.46
N ARG A 294 29.62 11.84 20.13
CA ARG A 294 28.98 12.77 21.07
C ARG A 294 28.40 13.96 20.30
N PRO A 295 27.08 14.25 20.41
CA PRO A 295 26.49 15.47 19.89
C PRO A 295 27.10 16.71 20.53
N THR A 296 27.10 17.81 19.77
CA THR A 296 27.61 19.12 20.18
C THR A 296 26.52 19.99 20.80
N HIS A 297 25.27 19.86 20.37
CA HIS A 297 24.13 20.48 21.02
C HIS A 297 23.81 19.76 22.33
N THR A 298 23.36 20.52 23.31
CA THR A 298 22.85 19.98 24.57
C THR A 298 21.84 20.95 25.15
N GLU A 299 20.93 20.43 25.95
CA GLU A 299 19.85 21.17 26.58
C GLU A 299 19.78 20.78 28.06
N GLU A 300 19.01 21.55 28.83
CA GLU A 300 18.71 21.16 30.19
C GLU A 300 17.81 19.90 30.18
N GLY A 301 18.41 18.73 30.41
CA GLY A 301 17.68 17.47 30.45
C GLY A 301 16.73 17.36 31.65
N GLN A 302 15.85 16.37 31.63
CA GLN A 302 14.86 16.09 32.66
C GLN A 302 15.14 14.76 33.39
N LEU A 303 14.49 14.55 34.54
CA LEU A 303 14.61 13.32 35.34
C LEU A 303 13.41 12.39 35.19
N ARG A 304 12.44 12.71 34.33
CA ARG A 304 11.27 11.86 34.06
C ARG A 304 11.20 11.57 32.57
N PHE A 305 10.52 10.48 32.24
CA PHE A 305 10.30 10.01 30.88
C PHE A 305 8.85 9.56 30.75
N GLU A 306 8.37 9.46 29.51
CA GLU A 306 7.15 8.77 29.15
C GLU A 306 7.48 7.45 28.42
N ASN A 307 6.57 6.48 28.48
CA ASN A 307 6.74 5.27 27.68
C ASN A 307 6.71 5.65 26.19
N GLY A 308 7.67 5.14 25.44
CA GLY A 308 7.96 5.47 24.06
C GLY A 308 9.12 6.45 23.89
N ASP A 309 9.51 7.20 24.93
CA ASP A 309 10.54 8.24 24.76
C ASP A 309 11.87 7.67 24.26
N ILE A 310 12.39 8.31 23.22
CA ILE A 310 13.75 8.15 22.72
C ILE A 310 14.55 9.32 23.26
N THR A 311 15.65 9.04 23.96
CA THR A 311 16.35 10.05 24.75
C THR A 311 17.85 9.95 24.59
N TYR A 312 18.55 11.07 24.78
CA TYR A 312 19.99 11.14 24.89
C TYR A 312 20.40 11.54 26.31
N CYS A 313 21.41 10.87 26.86
CA CYS A 313 22.02 11.23 28.14
C CYS A 313 23.42 11.83 27.93
N PRO A 314 23.61 13.14 28.17
CA PRO A 314 24.91 13.79 28.01
C PRO A 314 26.00 13.26 28.94
N SER A 315 25.65 12.87 30.17
CA SER A 315 26.62 12.49 31.20
C SER A 315 27.49 11.29 30.82
N ASN A 316 26.94 10.33 30.10
CA ASN A 316 27.60 9.07 29.71
C ASN A 316 27.58 8.81 28.20
N ASN A 317 27.10 9.75 27.39
CA ASN A 317 27.00 9.63 25.93
C ASN A 317 26.19 8.40 25.48
N THR A 318 24.99 8.24 26.01
CA THR A 318 24.11 7.11 25.67
C THR A 318 22.81 7.56 25.04
N ILE A 319 22.30 6.76 24.11
CA ILE A 319 20.91 6.82 23.64
C ILE A 319 20.09 5.76 24.38
N ALA A 320 18.83 6.05 24.65
CA ALA A 320 17.91 5.11 25.29
C ALA A 320 16.50 5.19 24.69
N ILE A 321 15.80 4.05 24.64
CA ILE A 321 14.36 3.95 24.40
C ILE A 321 13.71 3.48 25.69
N PHE A 322 12.84 4.30 26.27
CA PHE A 322 12.01 3.93 27.41
C PHE A 322 10.71 3.30 26.92
N TYR A 323 10.36 2.12 27.42
CA TYR A 323 9.19 1.37 26.94
C TYR A 323 8.22 0.98 28.06
N ALA A 324 8.57 1.17 29.34
CA ALA A 324 7.71 0.85 30.47
C ALA A 324 8.05 1.65 31.74
N LYS A 325 7.16 1.60 32.74
CA LYS A 325 7.35 2.12 34.11
C LYS A 325 7.47 3.65 34.27
N ALA A 326 7.05 4.43 33.28
CA ALA A 326 6.99 5.90 33.42
C ALA A 326 6.16 6.37 34.63
N ASP A 327 5.05 5.68 34.92
CA ASP A 327 4.13 6.01 36.02
C ASP A 327 4.49 5.34 37.36
N ASP A 328 5.54 4.51 37.39
CA ASP A 328 5.99 3.84 38.61
C ASP A 328 6.67 4.86 39.55
N PRO A 329 6.23 5.01 40.81
CA PRO A 329 6.76 6.04 41.71
C PRO A 329 8.24 5.83 42.08
N ASP A 330 8.74 4.61 42.01
CA ASP A 330 10.13 4.27 42.34
C ASP A 330 11.02 4.19 41.09
N MET A 331 10.43 3.94 39.91
CA MET A 331 11.17 3.70 38.66
C MET A 331 10.99 4.78 37.58
N GLY A 332 9.95 5.62 37.67
CA GLY A 332 9.63 6.68 36.72
C GLY A 332 10.40 7.99 36.94
N GLN A 333 11.22 8.05 37.99
CA GLN A 333 12.17 9.13 38.23
C GLN A 333 13.61 8.62 38.13
N LEU A 334 14.39 9.23 37.24
CA LEU A 334 15.77 8.89 36.96
C LEU A 334 16.73 9.63 37.89
N THR A 335 17.93 9.09 38.04
CA THR A 335 19.05 9.72 38.76
C THR A 335 19.99 10.51 37.84
N MET A 336 19.84 10.32 36.52
CA MET A 336 20.60 11.02 35.48
C MET A 336 19.64 11.79 34.59
N ARG A 337 20.03 13.02 34.21
CA ARG A 337 19.24 13.83 33.28
C ARG A 337 19.33 13.24 31.87
N ILE A 338 18.17 13.14 31.25
CA ILE A 338 17.98 12.71 29.87
C ILE A 338 17.36 13.85 29.06
N ILE A 339 17.64 13.93 27.77
CA ILE A 339 17.02 14.88 26.87
C ILE A 339 16.18 14.07 25.89
N PRO A 340 14.84 14.22 25.90
CA PRO A 340 13.99 13.64 24.88
C PRO A 340 14.40 14.15 23.50
N ILE A 341 14.51 13.23 22.55
CA ILE A 341 14.88 13.53 21.17
C ILE A 341 13.86 12.96 20.19
N GLY A 342 13.05 11.98 20.60
CA GLY A 342 11.98 11.43 19.80
C GLY A 342 11.07 10.54 20.64
N LYS A 343 10.14 9.86 19.99
CA LYS A 343 9.17 8.97 20.63
C LYS A 343 8.79 7.83 19.69
N VAL A 344 8.88 6.59 20.17
CA VAL A 344 8.28 5.43 19.50
C VAL A 344 6.76 5.54 19.59
N THR A 345 6.08 5.50 18.44
CA THR A 345 4.62 5.64 18.30
C THR A 345 3.94 4.31 17.96
N SER A 346 4.70 3.32 17.47
CA SER A 346 4.21 1.94 17.30
C SER A 346 4.06 1.21 18.64
N ASP A 347 3.47 0.01 18.59
CA ASP A 347 3.30 -0.85 19.78
C ASP A 347 4.63 -1.11 20.51
N LEU A 348 4.63 -0.84 21.82
CA LEU A 348 5.77 -1.01 22.71
C LEU A 348 5.84 -2.41 23.34
N ALA A 349 4.77 -3.21 23.24
CA ALA A 349 4.71 -4.54 23.84
C ALA A 349 5.91 -5.44 23.47
N PRO A 350 6.41 -5.46 22.20
CA PRO A 350 7.52 -6.32 21.81
C PRO A 350 8.82 -6.07 22.62
N PHE A 351 9.05 -4.85 23.11
CA PHE A 351 10.23 -4.56 23.93
C PHE A 351 10.32 -5.40 25.21
N ASN A 352 9.21 -5.96 25.69
CA ASN A 352 9.21 -6.84 26.88
C ASN A 352 9.78 -8.24 26.57
N GLU A 353 9.69 -8.69 25.32
CA GLU A 353 9.97 -10.07 24.91
C GLU A 353 11.33 -10.21 24.23
N MET A 354 11.89 -9.10 23.75
CA MET A 354 13.20 -9.05 23.07
C MET A 354 14.37 -9.49 23.97
N ASP A 355 15.47 -9.93 23.36
CA ASP A 355 16.69 -10.27 24.10
C ASP A 355 17.23 -9.09 24.91
N SER A 356 17.96 -9.41 25.98
CA SER A 356 18.47 -8.41 26.93
C SER A 356 19.58 -7.52 26.37
N ARG A 357 20.16 -7.87 25.22
CA ARG A 357 21.18 -7.07 24.53
C ARG A 357 21.12 -7.33 23.03
N LEU A 358 20.84 -6.30 22.24
CA LEU A 358 20.62 -6.39 20.81
C LEU A 358 21.26 -5.20 20.09
N GLU A 359 21.51 -5.38 18.80
CA GLU A 359 21.81 -4.26 17.91
C GLU A 359 20.51 -3.58 17.49
N PHE A 360 20.49 -2.27 17.62
CA PHE A 360 19.41 -1.40 17.16
C PHE A 360 19.93 -0.57 16.00
N THR A 361 19.16 -0.53 14.91
CA THR A 361 19.39 0.41 13.81
C THR A 361 18.27 1.45 13.81
N PHE A 362 18.65 2.71 13.91
CA PHE A 362 17.77 3.87 13.79
C PHE A 362 17.96 4.48 12.41
N ASP A 363 16.86 4.64 11.69
CA ASP A 363 16.79 5.10 10.31
C ASP A 363 15.71 6.19 10.18
N ASN A 364 15.80 7.01 9.13
CA ASN A 364 14.78 8.03 8.84
C ASN A 364 13.54 7.43 8.19
#